data_AF-B2J3Z6-F1
#
_entry.id   AF-B2J3Z6-F1
#
_cell.length_a   1.000
_cell.length_b   1.000
_cell.length_c   1.000
_cell.angle_alpha   90.00
_cell.angle_beta   90.00
_cell.angle_gamma   90.00
#
_symmetry.space_group_name_H-M   'P 1'
#
loop_
_entity.id
_entity.type
_entity.pdbx_description
1 polymer ?
#
loop_
_entity_poly.entity_id
_entity_poly.type
_entity_poly.pdbx_seq_one_letter_code
_entity_poly.pdbx_strand_id
1 'polypeptide(L)'
;MVASINKPKLGLHNEAGSCKIYRQHGGLWYTLNGETSDVPQTALTGYLKELRFENIERRKKETCKLLITIQADRTYILESGYDTRFSKSLLTAIATLTPEQLYSPITLQPTPGTTDESVLFCRVWVGSELVMASYNDQTEWREVSKQALAVTKAANEMDF
;
A
#
# COMPACT_ATOMS: atom_id res chain seq x y z
N MET A 1 -37.75 14.06 8.04
CA MET A 1 -37.16 13.58 6.76
C MET A 1 -35.75 14.13 6.68
N VAL A 2 -34.78 13.29 6.30
CA VAL A 2 -33.33 13.57 6.18
C VAL A 2 -32.54 13.65 7.49
N ALA A 3 -32.10 12.48 7.97
CA ALA A 3 -30.87 12.33 8.77
C ALA A 3 -30.27 10.95 8.52
N SER A 4 -29.82 10.72 7.29
CA SER A 4 -28.96 9.58 6.95
C SER A 4 -27.66 10.13 6.36
N ILE A 5 -26.99 10.99 7.16
CA ILE A 5 -25.64 11.42 6.87
C ILE A 5 -24.73 10.19 7.00
N ASN A 6 -23.98 9.93 5.93
CA ASN A 6 -22.81 9.06 5.83
C ASN A 6 -22.22 8.67 7.19
N LYS A 7 -22.48 7.45 7.64
CA LYS A 7 -21.60 6.76 8.58
C LYS A 7 -20.54 6.03 7.76
N PRO A 8 -19.24 6.17 8.05
CA PRO A 8 -18.23 5.28 7.48
C PRO A 8 -18.63 3.85 7.83
N LYS A 9 -18.87 3.01 6.82
CA LYS A 9 -19.17 1.59 7.03
C LYS A 9 -17.89 0.92 7.54
N LEU A 10 -17.83 0.68 8.85
CA LEU A 10 -16.95 -0.31 9.45
C LEU A 10 -17.16 -1.63 8.71
N GLY A 11 -16.11 -2.13 8.05
CA GLY A 11 -16.12 -3.35 7.25
C GLY A 11 -16.30 -4.60 8.11
N LEU A 12 -17.52 -4.82 8.62
CA LEU A 12 -17.90 -6.09 9.23
C LEU A 12 -17.85 -7.18 8.15
N HIS A 13 -16.75 -7.92 8.08
CA HIS A 13 -16.59 -9.09 7.23
C HIS A 13 -16.73 -10.37 8.10
N ASN A 14 -17.40 -11.39 7.59
CA ASN A 14 -17.66 -12.65 8.31
C ASN A 14 -16.42 -13.56 8.46
N GLU A 15 -15.24 -13.12 8.00
CA GLU A 15 -14.01 -13.92 8.03
C GLU A 15 -12.94 -13.22 8.88
N ALA A 16 -12.53 -13.87 9.96
CA ALA A 16 -11.47 -13.42 10.86
C ALA A 16 -10.04 -13.68 10.31
N GLY A 17 -9.82 -13.43 9.01
CA GLY A 17 -8.56 -13.73 8.32
C GLY A 17 -7.90 -12.50 7.65
N SER A 18 -6.61 -12.60 7.32
CA SER A 18 -5.93 -11.58 6.50
C SER A 18 -6.51 -11.55 5.08
N CYS A 19 -6.68 -10.35 4.51
CA CYS A 19 -7.13 -10.17 3.13
C CYS A 19 -5.93 -9.89 2.23
N LYS A 20 -5.69 -10.75 1.22
CA LYS A 20 -4.71 -10.44 0.19
C LYS A 20 -5.37 -9.61 -0.90
N ILE A 21 -4.90 -8.38 -1.06
CA ILE A 21 -5.32 -7.49 -2.14
C ILE A 21 -4.15 -7.33 -3.12
N TYR A 22 -4.49 -7.38 -4.39
CA TYR A 22 -3.61 -7.22 -5.52
C TYR A 22 -4.07 -6.02 -6.35
N ARG A 23 -3.29 -5.64 -7.35
CA ARG A 23 -3.49 -4.43 -8.17
C ARG A 23 -3.82 -4.78 -9.63
N GLN A 24 -4.89 -4.24 -10.20
CA GLN A 24 -5.33 -4.59 -11.57
C GLN A 24 -5.28 -3.42 -12.54
N HIS A 25 -5.35 -3.75 -13.83
CA HIS A 25 -5.73 -2.83 -14.89
C HIS A 25 -7.26 -2.82 -15.03
N GLY A 26 -7.88 -1.64 -15.04
CA GLY A 26 -9.35 -1.48 -15.14
C GLY A 26 -10.11 -1.47 -13.79
N GLY A 27 -9.43 -1.80 -12.69
CA GLY A 27 -9.87 -1.66 -11.30
C GLY A 27 -8.66 -1.44 -10.39
N LEU A 28 -8.74 -0.56 -9.38
CA LEU A 28 -7.56 -0.14 -8.62
C LEU A 28 -7.03 -1.25 -7.69
N TRP A 29 -7.89 -2.17 -7.30
CA TRP A 29 -7.62 -3.28 -6.39
C TRP A 29 -8.40 -4.52 -6.82
N TYR A 30 -7.88 -5.71 -6.52
CA TYR A 30 -8.60 -6.98 -6.69
C TYR A 30 -8.18 -8.00 -5.62
N THR A 31 -9.03 -8.98 -5.33
CA THR A 31 -8.66 -10.17 -4.53
C THR A 31 -8.52 -11.38 -5.44
N LEU A 32 -7.69 -12.35 -5.03
CA LEU A 32 -7.49 -13.61 -5.74
C LEU A 32 -7.86 -14.78 -4.82
N ASN A 33 -9.16 -15.06 -4.71
CA ASN A 33 -9.70 -16.21 -3.96
C ASN A 33 -10.23 -17.25 -4.94
N GLY A 34 -9.33 -17.88 -5.71
CA GLY A 34 -9.67 -18.78 -6.82
C GLY A 34 -9.94 -18.03 -8.13
N GLU A 35 -10.84 -17.06 -8.10
CA GLU A 35 -11.11 -16.15 -9.22
C GLU A 35 -10.76 -14.69 -8.84
N THR A 36 -10.48 -13.88 -9.87
CA THR A 36 -10.22 -12.45 -9.72
C THR A 36 -11.53 -11.73 -9.41
N SER A 37 -11.59 -11.03 -8.27
CA SER A 37 -12.74 -10.19 -7.91
C SER A 37 -12.30 -8.73 -7.74
N ASP A 38 -12.90 -7.83 -8.51
CA ASP A 38 -12.61 -6.40 -8.42
C ASP A 38 -13.04 -5.85 -7.05
N VAL A 39 -12.19 -5.00 -6.48
CA VAL A 39 -12.46 -4.28 -5.24
C VAL A 39 -12.82 -2.84 -5.61
N PRO A 40 -14.08 -2.41 -5.39
CA PRO A 40 -14.59 -1.12 -5.89
C PRO A 40 -14.01 0.10 -5.17
N GLN A 41 -13.38 -0.09 -4.01
CA GLN A 41 -12.75 0.98 -3.24
C GLN A 41 -11.56 1.56 -4.03
N THR A 42 -11.29 2.85 -3.86
CA THR A 42 -10.24 3.54 -4.62
C THR A 42 -8.97 3.79 -3.81
N ALA A 43 -9.02 3.53 -2.51
CA ALA A 43 -7.91 3.73 -1.58
C ALA A 43 -8.06 2.77 -0.39
N LEU A 44 -6.93 2.48 0.26
CA LEU A 44 -6.88 1.71 1.48
C LEU A 44 -6.26 2.56 2.59
N THR A 45 -6.99 2.75 3.69
CA THR A 45 -6.54 3.51 4.84
C THR A 45 -6.35 2.59 6.04
N GLY A 46 -5.22 2.71 6.73
CA GLY A 46 -4.95 1.95 7.95
C GLY A 46 -3.53 2.19 8.47
N TYR A 47 -3.14 1.46 9.50
CA TYR A 47 -1.82 1.55 10.11
C TYR A 47 -0.82 0.69 9.35
N LEU A 48 0.31 1.28 8.94
CA LEU A 48 1.38 0.53 8.28
C LEU A 48 2.14 -0.33 9.29
N LYS A 49 1.98 -1.64 9.19
CA LYS A 49 2.59 -2.61 10.13
C LYS A 49 3.87 -3.22 9.61
N GLU A 50 3.98 -3.40 8.30
CA GLU A 50 5.18 -4.01 7.72
C GLU A 50 5.35 -3.60 6.25
N LEU A 51 6.61 -3.40 5.87
CA LEU A 51 7.06 -3.49 4.49
C LEU A 51 8.05 -4.65 4.43
N ARG A 52 7.89 -5.57 3.47
CA ARG A 52 8.76 -6.74 3.34
C ARG A 52 8.99 -7.08 1.88
N PHE A 53 10.24 -7.36 1.52
CA PHE A 53 10.56 -7.96 0.22
C PHE A 53 10.56 -9.47 0.35
N GLU A 54 9.86 -10.15 -0.55
CA GLU A 54 9.76 -11.60 -0.58
C GLU A 54 10.11 -12.12 -1.98
N ASN A 55 11.08 -13.03 -2.03
CA ASN A 55 11.41 -13.73 -3.26
C ASN A 55 10.42 -14.88 -3.43
N ILE A 56 9.70 -14.87 -4.54
CA ILE A 56 8.76 -15.92 -4.93
C ILE A 56 9.19 -16.54 -6.25
N GLU A 57 8.96 -17.84 -6.41
CA GLU A 57 9.12 -18.49 -7.70
C GLU A 57 7.78 -18.47 -8.46
N ARG A 58 7.77 -17.87 -9.65
CA ARG A 58 6.59 -17.89 -10.53
C ARG A 58 7.02 -18.32 -11.93
N ARG A 59 6.40 -19.40 -12.42
CA ARG A 59 6.70 -19.97 -13.76
C ARG A 59 8.21 -20.27 -13.94
N LYS A 60 8.86 -20.85 -12.93
CA LYS A 60 10.30 -21.18 -12.93
C LYS A 60 11.24 -19.98 -13.04
N LYS A 61 10.75 -18.79 -12.70
CA LYS A 61 11.55 -17.57 -12.58
C LYS A 61 11.41 -17.02 -11.16
N GLU A 62 12.54 -16.73 -10.54
CA GLU A 62 12.54 -15.95 -9.31
C GLU A 62 12.02 -14.54 -9.60
N THR A 63 11.14 -14.05 -8.74
CA THR A 63 10.59 -12.70 -8.79
C THR A 63 10.54 -12.17 -7.37
N CYS A 64 11.01 -10.93 -7.18
CA CYS A 64 10.87 -10.24 -5.91
C CYS A 64 9.55 -9.46 -5.85
N LYS A 65 8.79 -9.64 -4.77
CA LYS A 65 7.58 -8.89 -4.46
C LYS A 65 7.79 -8.00 -3.25
N LEU A 66 7.19 -6.83 -3.30
CA LEU A 66 6.95 -5.99 -2.14
C LEU A 66 5.61 -6.38 -1.54
N LEU A 67 5.63 -6.78 -0.27
CA LEU A 67 4.47 -6.97 0.58
C LEU A 67 4.32 -5.76 1.50
N ILE A 68 3.10 -5.23 1.56
CA ILE A 68 2.73 -4.11 2.43
C ILE A 68 1.63 -4.62 3.35
N THR A 69 1.88 -4.62 4.65
CA THR A 69 0.90 -5.06 5.66
C THR A 69 0.24 -3.83 6.28
N ILE A 70 -1.06 -3.68 6.06
CA ILE A 70 -1.88 -2.59 6.62
C ILE A 70 -2.87 -3.19 7.62
N GLN A 71 -2.87 -2.67 8.85
CA GLN A 71 -3.89 -2.98 9.84
C GLN A 71 -5.02 -1.93 9.77
N ALA A 72 -6.21 -2.38 9.39
CA ALA A 72 -7.43 -1.56 9.40
C ALA A 72 -8.54 -2.31 10.17
N ASP A 73 -9.77 -2.35 9.64
CA ASP A 73 -10.85 -3.22 10.12
C ASP A 73 -10.47 -4.71 10.13
N ARG A 74 -9.55 -5.09 9.23
CA ARG A 74 -8.80 -6.36 9.26
C ARG A 74 -7.36 -6.13 8.79
N THR A 75 -6.53 -7.16 8.87
CA THR A 75 -5.19 -7.12 8.28
C THR A 75 -5.29 -7.29 6.76
N TYR A 76 -4.75 -6.33 6.02
CA TYR A 76 -4.59 -6.38 4.58
C TYR A 76 -3.13 -6.60 4.23
N ILE A 77 -2.85 -7.52 3.32
CA ILE A 77 -1.52 -7.72 2.75
C ILE A 77 -1.61 -7.39 1.27
N LEU A 78 -0.97 -6.29 0.87
CA LEU A 78 -0.91 -5.86 -0.51
C LEU A 78 0.36 -6.40 -1.14
N GLU A 79 0.22 -7.09 -2.27
CA GLU A 79 1.36 -7.61 -3.02
C GLU A 79 1.57 -6.82 -4.31
N SER A 80 2.80 -6.34 -4.53
CA SER A 80 3.20 -5.65 -5.75
C SER A 80 4.58 -6.10 -6.21
N GLY A 81 4.87 -6.03 -7.52
CA GLY A 81 6.24 -6.22 -8.00
C GLY A 81 7.17 -5.14 -7.44
N TYR A 82 8.37 -5.52 -6.99
CA TYR A 82 9.28 -4.59 -6.31
C TYR A 82 9.67 -3.37 -7.17
N ASP A 83 9.84 -3.55 -8.48
CA ASP A 83 10.35 -2.53 -9.40
C ASP A 83 9.26 -1.67 -10.08
N THR A 84 7.99 -1.88 -9.73
CA THR A 84 6.87 -1.18 -10.36
C THR A 84 6.76 0.29 -9.92
N ARG A 85 6.13 1.15 -10.73
CA ARG A 85 5.92 2.57 -10.41
C ARG A 85 5.20 2.79 -9.09
N PHE A 86 4.16 1.99 -8.78
CA PHE A 86 3.48 1.98 -7.50
C PHE A 86 4.40 1.69 -6.32
N SER A 87 5.19 0.61 -6.40
CA SER A 87 6.11 0.24 -5.31
C SER A 87 7.15 1.33 -5.10
N LYS A 88 7.70 1.86 -6.20
CA LYS A 88 8.64 2.99 -6.20
C LYS A 88 8.04 4.24 -5.55
N SER A 89 6.85 4.68 -5.98
CA SER A 89 6.19 5.85 -5.37
C SER A 89 5.84 5.65 -3.90
N LEU A 90 5.40 4.46 -3.50
CA LEU A 90 5.09 4.15 -2.11
C LEU A 90 6.37 4.18 -1.26
N LEU A 91 7.42 3.47 -1.68
CA LEU A 91 8.69 3.42 -0.95
C LEU A 91 9.33 4.80 -0.85
N THR A 92 9.30 5.58 -1.93
CA THR A 92 9.78 6.97 -1.91
C THR A 92 9.01 7.84 -0.92
N ALA A 93 7.68 7.73 -0.86
CA ALA A 93 6.89 8.48 0.12
C ALA A 93 7.20 8.03 1.55
N ILE A 94 7.17 6.72 1.84
CA ILE A 94 7.44 6.20 3.20
C ILE A 94 8.86 6.54 3.66
N ALA A 95 9.85 6.53 2.76
CA ALA A 95 11.23 6.90 3.09
C ALA A 95 11.39 8.35 3.55
N THR A 96 10.47 9.25 3.20
CA THR A 96 10.50 10.66 3.63
C THR A 96 9.82 10.92 4.98
N LEU A 97 9.10 9.93 5.50
CA LEU A 97 8.38 10.07 6.77
C LEU A 97 9.30 9.84 7.97
N THR A 98 8.92 10.43 9.09
CA THR A 98 9.45 10.03 10.41
C THR A 98 8.65 8.85 10.95
N PRO A 99 9.22 8.03 11.85
CA PRO A 99 8.48 6.94 12.50
C PRO A 99 7.20 7.41 13.18
N GLU A 100 7.21 8.59 13.82
CA GLU A 100 6.06 9.15 14.55
C GLU A 100 4.89 9.48 13.62
N GLN A 101 5.17 9.87 12.38
CA GLN A 101 4.12 10.12 11.39
C GLN A 101 3.35 8.83 11.04
N LEU A 102 3.96 7.66 11.19
CA LEU A 102 3.32 6.35 10.96
C LEU A 102 2.48 5.86 12.15
N TYR A 103 2.44 6.60 13.27
CA TYR A 103 1.46 6.36 14.32
C TYR A 103 0.07 6.81 13.90
N SER A 104 -0.03 7.66 12.88
CA SER A 104 -1.29 8.00 12.24
C SER A 104 -1.57 7.00 11.11
N PRO A 105 -2.86 6.69 10.84
CA PRO A 105 -3.20 5.86 9.70
C PRO A 105 -2.76 6.55 8.40
N ILE A 106 -2.21 5.75 7.49
CA ILE A 106 -1.84 6.18 6.15
C ILE A 106 -2.90 5.75 5.15
N THR A 107 -3.08 6.54 4.10
CA THR A 107 -3.94 6.18 2.96
C THR A 107 -3.08 5.88 1.75
N LEU A 108 -3.19 4.65 1.24
CA LEU A 108 -2.61 4.21 -0.03
C LEU A 108 -3.65 4.40 -1.13
N GLN A 109 -3.38 5.30 -2.06
CA GLN A 109 -4.29 5.62 -3.16
C GLN A 109 -3.59 5.34 -4.50
N PRO A 110 -3.87 4.20 -5.16
CA PRO A 110 -3.39 3.94 -6.51
C PRO A 110 -3.96 4.99 -7.47
N THR A 111 -3.10 5.47 -8.38
CA THR A 111 -3.48 6.46 -9.39
C THR A 111 -2.92 6.04 -10.75
N PRO A 112 -3.74 6.02 -11.81
CA PRO A 112 -3.26 5.75 -13.16
C PRO A 112 -2.33 6.87 -13.63
N GLY A 113 -1.35 6.51 -14.44
CA GLY A 113 -0.47 7.44 -15.12
C GLY A 113 -1.24 8.27 -16.14
N THR A 114 -0.81 9.51 -16.34
CA THR A 114 -1.46 10.45 -17.26
C THR A 114 -1.24 10.11 -18.73
N THR A 115 -0.12 9.47 -19.05
CA THR A 115 0.27 9.12 -20.43
C THR A 115 -0.05 7.67 -20.77
N ASP A 116 0.01 6.79 -19.78
CA ASP A 116 -0.31 5.37 -19.90
C ASP A 116 -1.09 4.95 -18.65
N GLU A 117 -2.39 4.77 -18.81
CA GLU A 117 -3.30 4.40 -17.72
C GLU A 117 -3.03 2.99 -17.17
N SER A 118 -2.26 2.17 -17.91
CA SER A 118 -1.82 0.86 -17.43
C SER A 118 -0.71 0.95 -16.37
N VAL A 119 -0.05 2.09 -16.28
CA VAL A 119 0.98 2.37 -15.29
C VAL A 119 0.35 2.98 -14.05
N LEU A 120 0.30 2.22 -12.96
CA LEU A 120 -0.23 2.72 -11.68
C LEU A 120 0.90 3.24 -10.77
N PHE A 121 0.72 4.45 -10.27
CA PHE A 121 1.45 5.07 -9.15
C PHE A 121 0.67 4.89 -7.84
N CYS A 122 1.30 5.21 -6.71
CA CYS A 122 0.67 5.27 -5.39
C CYS A 122 0.86 6.67 -4.81
N ARG A 123 -0.24 7.34 -4.46
CA ARG A 123 -0.22 8.50 -3.57
C ARG A 123 -0.34 8.00 -2.14
N VAL A 124 0.53 8.49 -1.26
CA VAL A 124 0.49 8.17 0.17
C VAL A 124 0.06 9.42 0.92
N TRP A 125 -0.93 9.28 1.78
CA TRP A 125 -1.40 10.35 2.64
C TRP A 125 -1.18 9.97 4.10
N VAL A 126 -0.83 10.93 4.94
CA VAL A 126 -0.82 10.78 6.40
C VAL A 126 -1.94 11.68 6.94
N GLY A 127 -2.98 11.09 7.51
CA GLY A 127 -4.21 11.84 7.81
C GLY A 127 -4.80 12.45 6.53
N SER A 128 -4.94 13.78 6.50
CA SER A 128 -5.42 14.55 5.34
C SER A 128 -4.32 15.14 4.45
N GLU A 129 -3.04 14.89 4.75
CA GLU A 129 -1.93 15.50 4.04
C GLU A 129 -1.28 14.53 3.05
N LEU A 130 -1.08 15.00 1.82
CA LEU A 130 -0.37 14.25 0.79
C LEU A 130 1.13 14.30 1.09
N VAL A 131 1.77 13.13 1.14
CA VAL A 131 3.22 13.03 1.24
C VAL A 131 3.83 13.37 -0.11
N MET A 132 4.38 14.57 -0.21
CA MET A 132 5.00 15.08 -1.45
C MET A 132 6.41 14.52 -1.60
N ALA A 133 6.50 13.37 -2.28
CA ALA A 133 7.77 12.72 -2.56
C ALA A 133 7.94 12.45 -4.06
N SER A 134 9.09 12.85 -4.60
CA SER A 134 9.46 12.67 -6.00
C SER A 134 10.75 11.87 -6.11
N TYR A 135 10.90 11.15 -7.21
CA TYR A 135 12.12 10.44 -7.55
C TYR A 135 12.44 10.68 -9.03
N ASN A 136 13.70 10.42 -9.40
CA ASN A 136 14.22 10.58 -10.75
C ASN A 136 15.11 9.39 -11.12
N ASP A 137 15.76 9.45 -12.28
CA ASP A 137 16.60 8.36 -12.79
C ASP A 137 17.89 8.14 -11.99
N GLN A 138 18.29 9.11 -11.15
CA GLN A 138 19.45 9.02 -10.25
C GLN A 138 19.06 8.50 -8.85
N THR A 139 17.81 8.11 -8.65
CA THR A 139 17.33 7.65 -7.35
C THR A 139 17.94 6.28 -7.00
N GLU A 140 18.71 6.25 -5.91
CA GLU A 140 19.31 5.03 -5.37
C GLU A 140 18.25 4.16 -4.68
N TRP A 141 17.57 3.32 -5.47
CA TRP A 141 16.43 2.51 -5.01
C TRP A 141 16.72 1.62 -3.82
N ARG A 142 17.96 1.13 -3.70
CA ARG A 142 18.38 0.32 -2.55
C ARG A 142 18.34 1.12 -1.26
N GLU A 143 18.80 2.36 -1.28
CA GLU A 143 18.82 3.23 -0.10
C GLU A 143 17.42 3.74 0.24
N VAL A 144 16.62 4.11 -0.77
CA VAL A 144 15.20 4.45 -0.57
C VAL A 144 14.44 3.29 0.07
N SER A 145 14.63 2.07 -0.43
CA SER A 145 13.96 0.87 0.11
C SER A 145 14.40 0.59 1.55
N LYS A 146 15.71 0.66 1.84
CA LYS A 146 16.23 0.51 3.21
C LYS A 146 15.65 1.55 4.16
N GLN A 147 15.59 2.80 3.74
CA GLN A 147 15.05 3.89 4.57
C GLN A 147 13.56 3.67 4.85
N ALA A 148 12.75 3.34 3.84
CA ALA A 148 11.33 3.05 4.02
C ALA A 148 11.10 1.88 4.99
N LEU A 149 11.89 0.81 4.87
CA LEU A 149 11.87 -0.34 5.78
C LEU A 149 12.25 0.08 7.21
N ALA A 150 13.30 0.88 7.37
CA ALA A 150 13.79 1.34 8.67
C ALA A 150 12.76 2.22 9.38
N VAL A 151 12.16 3.19 8.68
CA VAL A 151 11.09 4.06 9.21
C VAL A 151 9.89 3.22 9.65
N THR A 152 9.45 2.28 8.80
CA THR A 152 8.33 1.39 9.11
C THR A 152 8.62 0.51 10.33
N LYS A 153 9.83 -0.05 10.41
CA LYS A 153 10.26 -0.90 11.52
C LYS A 153 10.30 -0.10 12.83
N ALA A 154 10.98 1.05 12.82
CA ALA A 154 11.08 1.92 14.00
C ALA A 154 9.69 2.32 14.52
N ALA A 155 8.74 2.63 13.64
CA ALA A 155 7.37 2.98 14.04
C ALA A 155 6.61 1.83 14.74
N ASN A 156 6.97 0.56 14.47
CA ASN A 156 6.30 -0.60 15.06
C ASN A 156 7.04 -1.21 16.26
N GLU A 157 8.30 -0.84 16.49
CA GLU A 157 9.09 -1.26 17.67
C GLU A 157 9.00 -0.28 18.84
N MET A 158 8.46 0.93 18.62
CA MET A 158 8.23 1.90 19.69
C MET A 158 6.96 1.53 20.45
N ASP A 159 7.15 0.77 21.55
CA ASP A 159 6.10 0.50 22.55
C ASP A 159 5.69 1.81 23.23
N PHE A 160 4.38 2.10 23.26
CA PHE A 160 3.78 3.14 24.09
C PHE A 160 2.94 2.51 25.20
#